data_AF-A0A382BJI9-F1
#
_entry.id   AF-A0A382BJI9-F1
#
_cell.length_a   1.000
_cell.length_b   1.000
_cell.length_c   1.000
_cell.angle_alpha   90.00
_cell.angle_beta   90.00
_cell.angle_gamma   90.00
#
_symmetry.space_group_name_H-M   'P 1'
#
loop_
_entity.id
_entity.type
_entity.pdbx_description
1 polymer ?
#
loop_
_entity_poly.entity_id
_entity_poly.type
_entity_poly.pdbx_seq_one_letter_code
_entity_poly.pdbx_strand_id
1 'polypeptide(L)'
;ILDASRYEEEEISGEDELAFMEETKQTLEMRVARLDTGMAWAEDPPSRTRHIITNIEVELADSSDQLRVYSNFVMYRNRGERDEDFYVGSREDVLRREAGHLRISYRKIVLDQNVLLAKNVSNFF
;
A
#
# COMPACT_ATOMS: atom_id res chain seq x y z
N ILE A 1 -3.30 21.80 22.44
CA ILE A 1 -1.92 22.09 21.97
C ILE A 1 -1.63 21.43 20.62
N LEU A 2 -2.37 20.40 20.20
CA LEU A 2 -2.56 20.11 18.78
C LEU A 2 -4.06 19.93 18.54
N ASP A 3 -4.59 20.72 17.63
CA ASP A 3 -5.93 20.55 17.07
C ASP A 3 -5.78 19.61 15.86
N ALA A 4 -6.29 18.38 15.98
CA ALA A 4 -6.15 17.36 14.94
C ALA A 4 -6.84 17.76 13.64
N SER A 5 -7.92 18.56 13.73
CA SER A 5 -8.67 19.03 12.55
C SER A 5 -7.87 19.97 11.64
N ARG A 6 -6.75 20.51 12.13
CA ARG A 6 -5.90 21.44 11.37
C ARG A 6 -4.89 20.74 10.45
N TYR A 7 -4.71 19.43 10.59
CA TYR A 7 -3.73 18.65 9.82
C TYR A 7 -4.37 17.63 8.87
N GLU A 8 -5.68 17.37 9.00
CA GLU A 8 -6.31 16.20 8.36
C GLU A 8 -6.63 16.37 6.86
N GLU A 9 -6.84 17.59 6.36
CA GLU A 9 -7.29 17.79 4.96
C GLU A 9 -6.27 18.43 4.01
N GLU A 10 -5.25 19.16 4.50
CA GLU A 10 -4.28 19.84 3.59
C GLU A 10 -3.03 19.00 3.27
N GLU A 11 -2.72 17.95 4.02
CA GLU A 11 -1.47 17.17 3.86
C GLU A 11 -1.64 15.85 3.09
N ILE A 12 -2.87 15.37 2.90
CA ILE A 12 -3.16 14.13 2.16
C ILE A 12 -3.71 14.49 0.78
N SER A 13 -3.04 14.01 -0.27
CA SER A 13 -3.50 14.23 -1.64
C SER A 13 -4.89 13.61 -1.89
N GLY A 14 -5.74 14.34 -2.62
CA GLY A 14 -7.04 13.85 -3.08
C GLY A 14 -6.93 12.71 -4.11
N GLU A 15 -8.06 12.06 -4.43
CA GLU A 15 -8.08 10.98 -5.43
C GLU A 15 -7.75 11.47 -6.85
N ASP A 16 -8.05 12.73 -7.17
CA ASP A 16 -7.77 13.34 -8.47
C ASP A 16 -6.40 14.06 -8.52
N GLU A 17 -5.55 13.86 -7.51
CA GLU A 17 -4.23 14.46 -7.39
C GLU A 17 -3.11 13.44 -7.65
N LEU A 18 -1.88 13.93 -7.80
CA LEU A 18 -0.72 13.09 -8.08
C LEU A 18 -0.44 12.11 -6.93
N ALA A 19 -0.54 10.81 -7.21
CA ALA A 19 -0.15 9.74 -6.31
C ALA A 19 1.20 9.11 -6.71
N PHE A 20 1.93 8.53 -5.74
CA PHE A 20 3.11 7.71 -6.03
C PHE A 20 2.77 6.47 -6.86
N MET A 21 1.58 5.91 -6.63
CA MET A 21 1.05 4.75 -7.34
C MET A 21 -0.44 4.92 -7.51
N GLU A 22 -0.89 4.86 -8.76
CA GLU A 22 -2.29 4.77 -9.13
C GLU A 22 -2.41 3.59 -10.11
N GLU A 23 -3.11 2.53 -9.67
CA GLU A 23 -3.06 1.24 -10.34
C GLU A 23 -4.46 0.69 -10.57
N THR A 24 -4.71 0.21 -11.79
CA THR A 24 -5.88 -0.60 -12.12
C THR A 24 -5.52 -2.08 -12.02
N LYS A 25 -6.52 -2.96 -12.05
CA LYS A 25 -6.27 -4.41 -12.13
C LYS A 25 -5.33 -4.79 -13.29
N GLN A 26 -5.52 -4.16 -14.45
CA GLN A 26 -4.69 -4.42 -15.63
C GLN A 26 -3.22 -3.99 -15.41
N THR A 27 -2.98 -2.84 -14.78
CA THR A 27 -1.61 -2.38 -14.52
C THR A 27 -0.93 -3.21 -13.44
N LEU A 28 -1.67 -3.65 -12.42
CA LEU A 28 -1.18 -4.60 -11.42
C LEU A 28 -0.79 -5.95 -12.05
N GLU A 29 -1.63 -6.50 -12.95
CA GLU A 29 -1.32 -7.72 -13.69
C GLU A 29 -0.01 -7.58 -14.50
N MET A 30 0.20 -6.43 -15.16
CA MET A 30 1.46 -6.16 -15.86
C MET A 30 2.66 -6.08 -14.90
N ARG A 31 2.49 -5.50 -13.71
CA ARG A 31 3.57 -5.45 -12.70
C ARG A 31 3.95 -6.84 -12.21
N VAL A 32 2.95 -7.70 -11.94
CA VAL A 32 3.19 -9.10 -11.58
C VAL A 32 3.90 -9.83 -12.71
N ALA A 33 3.39 -9.75 -13.93
CA ALA A 33 4.00 -10.39 -15.09
C ALA A 33 5.45 -9.93 -15.31
N ARG A 34 5.75 -8.65 -15.08
CA ARG A 34 7.12 -8.11 -15.16
C ARG A 34 8.06 -8.77 -14.15
N LEU A 35 7.62 -9.03 -12.92
CA LEU A 35 8.45 -9.73 -11.91
C LEU A 35 8.81 -11.14 -12.37
N ASP A 36 7.90 -11.82 -13.08
CA ASP A 36 8.12 -13.18 -13.59
C ASP A 36 9.10 -13.23 -14.78
N THR A 37 9.38 -12.11 -15.45
CA THR A 37 10.28 -12.08 -16.62
C THR A 37 11.76 -12.23 -16.26
N GLY A 38 12.15 -12.00 -15.01
CA GLY A 38 13.56 -11.86 -14.60
C GLY A 38 14.24 -10.57 -15.09
N MET A 39 13.53 -9.69 -15.81
CA MET A 39 14.04 -8.39 -16.29
C MET A 39 13.65 -7.23 -15.36
N ALA A 40 13.05 -7.54 -14.22
CA ALA A 40 12.76 -6.58 -13.17
C ALA A 40 14.03 -6.28 -12.36
N TRP A 41 15.01 -5.58 -12.94
CA TRP A 41 16.31 -5.31 -12.30
C TRP A 41 16.22 -4.66 -10.91
N ALA A 42 15.15 -3.92 -10.62
CA ALA A 42 14.89 -3.38 -9.29
C ALA A 42 14.63 -4.47 -8.23
N GLU A 43 14.14 -5.64 -8.65
CA GLU A 43 13.81 -6.82 -7.84
C GLU A 43 14.61 -8.06 -8.29
N ASP A 44 15.74 -7.86 -8.97
CA ASP A 44 16.72 -8.91 -9.25
C ASP A 44 18.11 -8.47 -8.73
N PRO A 45 18.63 -9.09 -7.66
CA PRO A 45 17.97 -10.09 -6.80
C PRO A 45 16.77 -9.50 -6.03
N PRO A 46 15.82 -10.34 -5.59
CA PRO A 46 14.58 -9.88 -4.95
C PRO A 46 14.85 -9.19 -3.61
N SER A 47 14.06 -8.15 -3.35
CA SER A 47 14.07 -7.45 -2.07
C SER A 47 13.59 -8.38 -0.95
N ARG A 48 14.26 -8.31 0.21
CA ARG A 48 13.78 -8.93 1.45
C ARG A 48 12.78 -7.98 2.09
N THR A 49 11.50 -8.34 2.06
CA THR A 49 10.43 -7.50 2.60
C THR A 49 9.80 -8.12 3.84
N ARG A 50 9.33 -7.26 4.75
CA ARG A 50 8.54 -7.65 5.91
C ARG A 50 7.44 -6.64 6.14
N HIS A 51 6.19 -7.07 5.99
CA HIS A 51 5.00 -6.27 6.29
C HIS A 51 4.54 -6.61 7.71
N ILE A 52 4.65 -5.63 8.60
CA ILE A 52 4.08 -5.67 9.94
C ILE A 52 2.77 -4.89 9.86
N ILE A 53 1.64 -5.58 10.03
CA ILE A 53 0.31 -5.00 9.97
C ILE A 53 -0.27 -4.96 11.38
N THR A 54 -0.75 -3.80 11.81
CA THR A 54 -1.29 -3.58 13.17
C THR A 54 -2.51 -2.67 13.12
N ASN A 55 -3.13 -2.43 14.30
CA ASN A 55 -4.24 -1.49 14.46
C ASN A 55 -5.38 -1.76 13.46
N ILE A 56 -5.74 -3.03 13.32
CA ILE A 56 -6.75 -3.45 12.36
C ILE A 56 -8.13 -3.12 12.92
N GLU A 57 -8.89 -2.32 12.19
CA GLU A 57 -10.28 -2.00 12.46
C GLU A 57 -11.14 -2.41 11.26
N VAL A 58 -12.32 -2.97 11.53
CA VAL A 58 -13.20 -3.51 10.50
C VAL A 58 -14.60 -2.95 10.70
N GLU A 59 -15.11 -2.31 9.66
CA GLU A 59 -16.48 -1.83 9.56
C GLU A 59 -17.26 -2.66 8.55
N LEU A 60 -18.55 -2.84 8.83
CA LEU A 60 -19.47 -3.36 7.83
C LEU A 60 -19.70 -2.26 6.79
N ALA A 61 -19.43 -2.57 5.52
CA ALA A 61 -19.75 -1.66 4.43
C ALA A 61 -21.25 -1.75 4.08
N ASP A 62 -21.71 -0.89 3.17
CA ASP A 62 -23.12 -0.77 2.79
C ASP A 62 -23.76 -2.08 2.25
N SER A 63 -22.94 -3.04 1.80
CA SER A 63 -23.39 -4.37 1.38
C SER A 63 -22.85 -5.45 2.30
N SER A 64 -23.66 -6.48 2.58
CA SER A 64 -23.28 -7.62 3.43
C SER A 64 -22.02 -8.38 2.99
N ASP A 65 -21.64 -8.23 1.73
CA ASP A 65 -20.48 -8.91 1.14
C ASP A 65 -19.22 -8.04 1.09
N GLN A 66 -19.28 -6.82 1.64
CA GLN A 66 -18.15 -5.90 1.68
C GLN A 66 -17.78 -5.52 3.12
N LEU A 67 -16.48 -5.39 3.34
CA LEU A 67 -15.90 -4.91 4.59
C LEU A 67 -15.00 -3.73 4.27
N ARG A 68 -15.14 -2.64 5.03
CA ARG A 68 -14.13 -1.59 5.04
C ARG A 68 -13.15 -1.90 6.16
N VAL A 69 -11.87 -1.92 5.84
CA VAL A 69 -10.82 -2.32 6.77
C VAL A 69 -9.75 -1.24 6.82
N TYR A 70 -9.49 -0.76 8.02
CA TYR A 70 -8.41 0.16 8.31
C TYR A 70 -7.26 -0.60 8.96
N SER A 71 -6.03 -0.29 8.58
CA SER A 71 -4.85 -0.88 9.21
C SER A 71 -3.65 0.05 9.12
N ASN A 72 -2.76 -0.03 10.10
CA ASN A 72 -1.45 0.59 10.02
C ASN A 72 -0.42 -0.43 9.57
N PHE A 73 0.64 0.02 8.90
CA PHE A 73 1.71 -0.85 8.48
C PHE A 73 3.10 -0.25 8.71
N VAL A 74 4.05 -1.15 8.96
CA VAL A 74 5.46 -0.92 8.72
C VAL A 74 5.90 -1.97 7.71
N MET A 75 6.36 -1.53 6.54
CA MET A 75 7.03 -2.37 5.58
C MET A 75 8.53 -2.09 5.64
N TYR A 76 9.28 -3.03 6.19
CA TYR A 76 10.73 -3.06 6.06
C TYR A 76 11.11 -3.67 4.72
N ARG A 77 12.08 -3.05 4.04
CA ARG A 77 12.70 -3.57 2.83
C ARG A 77 14.22 -3.54 3.00
N ASN A 78 14.87 -4.63 2.63
CA ASN A 78 16.31 -4.69 2.51
C ASN A 78 16.74 -5.32 1.17
N ARG A 79 17.67 -4.67 0.47
CA ARG A 79 18.13 -5.06 -0.87
C ARG A 79 19.65 -5.02 -0.97
N GLY A 80 20.20 -5.92 -1.80
CA GLY A 80 21.64 -6.04 -1.99
C GLY A 80 22.34 -6.34 -0.67
N GLU A 81 23.43 -5.61 -0.38
CA GLU A 81 24.21 -5.80 0.84
C GLU A 81 23.72 -4.94 2.02
N ARG A 82 23.30 -3.68 1.76
CA ARG A 82 23.09 -2.67 2.82
C ARG A 82 21.96 -1.68 2.55
N ASP A 83 21.27 -1.77 1.41
CA ASP A 83 20.16 -0.83 1.15
C ASP A 83 18.98 -1.23 2.03
N GLU A 84 18.51 -0.30 2.85
CA GLU A 84 17.39 -0.50 3.78
C GLU A 84 16.41 0.65 3.66
N ASP A 85 15.13 0.32 3.58
CA ASP A 85 14.05 1.28 3.50
C ASP A 85 12.92 0.87 4.44
N PHE A 86 12.27 1.88 5.02
CA PHE A 86 11.04 1.71 5.78
C PHE A 86 9.95 2.53 5.11
N TYR A 87 8.84 1.86 4.84
CA TYR A 87 7.59 2.50 4.48
C TYR A 87 6.64 2.34 5.65
N VAL A 88 6.15 3.47 6.16
CA VAL A 88 5.26 3.52 7.31
C VAL A 88 4.04 4.31 6.88
N GLY A 89 2.87 3.85 7.30
CA GLY A 89 1.63 4.53 6.96
C GLY A 89 0.40 3.73 7.32
N SER A 90 -0.72 4.11 6.72
CA SER A 90 -2.02 3.48 6.88
C SER A 90 -2.58 2.97 5.56
N ARG A 91 -3.50 2.01 5.65
CA ARG A 91 -4.28 1.49 4.54
C ARG A 91 -5.75 1.54 4.87
N GLU A 92 -6.53 2.01 3.91
CA GLU A 92 -7.97 1.83 3.85
C GLU A 92 -8.28 0.86 2.72
N ASP A 93 -8.80 -0.30 3.08
CA ASP A 93 -9.15 -1.37 2.14
C ASP A 93 -10.66 -1.55 2.07
N VAL A 94 -11.16 -1.82 0.86
CA VAL A 94 -12.48 -2.44 0.68
C VAL A 94 -12.26 -3.89 0.29
N LEU A 95 -12.70 -4.80 1.16
CA LEU A 95 -12.63 -6.23 0.93
C LEU A 95 -14.00 -6.75 0.50
N ARG A 96 -14.04 -7.59 -0.54
CA ARG A 96 -15.24 -8.26 -1.02
C ARG A 96 -15.15 -9.76 -0.80
N ARG A 97 -16.24 -10.38 -0.33
CA ARG A 97 -16.38 -11.83 -0.29
C ARG A 97 -16.71 -12.36 -1.69
N GLU A 98 -15.87 -13.24 -2.22
CA GLU A 98 -16.07 -13.91 -3.50
C GLU A 98 -15.69 -15.38 -3.35
N ALA A 99 -16.64 -16.28 -3.63
CA ALA A 99 -16.46 -17.74 -3.53
C ALA A 99 -15.86 -18.20 -2.17
N GLY A 100 -16.24 -17.54 -1.06
CA GLY A 100 -15.75 -17.85 0.27
C GLY A 100 -14.38 -17.22 0.63
N HIS A 101 -13.77 -16.47 -0.28
CA HIS A 101 -12.50 -15.78 -0.06
C HIS A 101 -12.69 -14.27 0.05
N LEU A 102 -11.83 -13.61 0.84
CA LEU A 102 -11.72 -12.15 0.81
C LEU A 102 -10.81 -11.73 -0.34
N ARG A 103 -11.29 -10.79 -1.15
CA ARG A 103 -10.55 -10.14 -2.24
C ARG A 103 -10.48 -8.65 -1.97
N ILE A 104 -9.35 -8.03 -2.29
CA ILE A 104 -9.21 -6.57 -2.22
C ILE A 104 -9.85 -6.01 -3.49
N SER A 105 -10.93 -5.23 -3.34
CA SER A 105 -11.54 -4.50 -4.45
C SER A 105 -11.05 -3.07 -4.57
N TYR A 106 -10.55 -2.49 -3.48
CA TYR A 106 -9.94 -1.16 -3.45
C TYR A 106 -8.95 -1.12 -2.29
N ARG A 107 -7.87 -0.36 -2.48
CA ARG A 107 -6.86 -0.07 -1.45
C ARG A 107 -6.36 1.36 -1.66
N LYS A 108 -6.54 2.20 -0.64
CA LYS A 108 -5.84 3.48 -0.50
C LYS A 108 -4.72 3.31 0.51
N ILE A 109 -3.52 3.77 0.15
CA ILE A 109 -2.36 3.77 1.04
C ILE A 109 -1.98 5.23 1.27
N VAL A 110 -1.86 5.62 2.53
CA VAL A 110 -1.32 6.92 2.93
C VAL A 110 0.03 6.65 3.59
N LEU A 111 1.09 7.20 3.01
CA LEU A 111 2.44 7.08 3.55
C LEU A 111 2.71 8.25 4.49
N ASP A 112 3.35 7.99 5.62
CA ASP A 112 3.78 9.01 6.59
C ASP A 112 5.07 9.72 6.12
N GLN A 113 5.17 10.02 4.81
CA GLN A 113 6.32 10.64 4.16
C GLN A 113 5.88 11.55 3.01
N ASN A 114 6.13 12.86 3.16
CA ASN A 114 5.94 13.84 2.06
C ASN A 114 6.94 13.64 0.92
N VAL A 115 8.17 13.22 1.27
CA VAL A 115 9.21 12.86 0.31
C VAL A 115 9.64 11.43 0.59
N LEU A 116 9.44 10.55 -0.39
CA LEU A 116 9.91 9.18 -0.30
C LEU A 116 11.44 9.15 -0.29
N LEU A 117 12.01 8.62 0.79
CA LEU A 117 13.46 8.45 0.92
C LEU A 117 13.96 7.21 0.16
N ALA A 118 13.07 6.26 -0.11
CA ALA A 118 13.40 5.08 -0.86
C ALA A 118 13.71 5.41 -2.32
N LYS A 119 14.73 4.75 -2.88
CA LYS A 119 15.19 4.98 -4.26
C LYS A 119 14.11 4.66 -5.32
N ASN A 120 13.12 3.84 -4.99
CA ASN A 120 12.02 3.44 -5.86
C ASN A 120 10.85 2.84 -5.04
N VAL A 121 9.74 2.54 -5.72
CA VAL A 121 8.56 1.87 -5.17
C VAL A 121 8.26 0.60 -5.98
N SER A 122 9.17 -0.38 -5.91
CA SER A 122 9.08 -1.64 -6.66
C SER A 122 8.24 -2.73 -5.97
N ASN A 123 7.82 -2.51 -4.72
CA ASN A 123 7.09 -3.50 -3.92
C ASN A 123 5.58 -3.17 -3.83
N PHE A 124 4.82 -4.10 -3.26
CA PHE A 124 3.38 -3.94 -2.99
C PHE A 124 3.17 -3.71 -1.48
N PHE A 125 2.13 -2.97 -1.13
CA PHE A 125 1.76 -2.58 0.24
C PHE A 125 0.37 -3.10 0.59
#